data_AF-A0A372NNT7-F1
#
_entry.id   AF-A0A372NNT7-F1
#
_cell.length_a   1.000
_cell.length_b   1.000
_cell.length_c   1.000
_cell.angle_alpha   90.00
_cell.angle_beta   90.00
_cell.angle_gamma   90.00
#
_symmetry.space_group_name_H-M   'P 1'
#
loop_
_entity.id
_entity.type
_entity.pdbx_description
1 polymer ?
#
loop_
_entity_poly.entity_id
_entity_poly.type
_entity_poly.pdbx_seq_one_letter_code
_entity_poly.pdbx_strand_id
1 'polypeptide(L)'
;MDRIFITNQIKFDILTTGGMPANNPYNLLAATTLIKVGYNDEIRCRLLEQRLHQIAQEYNTGKRVMEGAISQDLTVRECIQLVIA
;
A
#
# COMPACT_ATOMS: atom_id res chain seq x y z
N MET A 1 16.44 -6.00 -8.52
CA MET A 1 16.55 -4.71 -7.83
C MET A 1 15.17 -4.08 -7.55
N ASP A 2 14.14 -4.49 -8.30
CA ASP A 2 12.80 -3.89 -8.32
C ASP A 2 11.99 -4.06 -7.03
N ARG A 3 12.10 -5.20 -6.31
CA ARG A 3 11.25 -5.48 -5.14
C ARG A 3 11.43 -4.48 -3.99
N ILE A 4 12.65 -4.00 -3.75
CA ILE A 4 12.92 -3.00 -2.69
C ILE A 4 12.32 -1.65 -3.09
N PHE A 5 12.45 -1.27 -4.37
CA PHE A 5 11.90 -0.03 -4.89
C PHE A 5 10.38 -0.02 -4.84
N ILE A 6 9.73 -1.08 -5.34
CA ILE A 6 8.28 -1.26 -5.29
C ILE A 6 7.80 -1.25 -3.84
N THR A 7 8.49 -1.94 -2.93
CA THR A 7 8.15 -1.93 -1.50
C THR A 7 8.17 -0.52 -0.92
N ASN A 8 9.20 0.28 -1.23
CA ASN A 8 9.31 1.65 -0.73
C ASN A 8 8.23 2.56 -1.33
N GLN A 9 7.89 2.39 -2.61
CA GLN A 9 6.81 3.13 -3.25
C GLN A 9 5.46 2.78 -2.63
N ILE A 10 5.17 1.49 -2.40
CA ILE A 10 3.94 1.05 -1.71
C ILE A 10 3.86 1.69 -0.31
N LYS A 11 4.96 1.69 0.46
CA LYS A 11 4.99 2.34 1.78
C LYS A 11 4.76 3.85 1.70
N PHE A 12 5.30 4.50 0.68
CA PHE A 12 5.08 5.91 0.42
C PHE A 12 3.61 6.19 0.12
N ASP A 13 3.01 5.46 -0.82
CA ASP A 13 1.60 5.59 -1.20
C ASP A 13 0.64 5.30 -0.04
N ILE A 14 1.00 4.34 0.83
CA ILE A 14 0.25 4.05 2.05
C ILE A 14 0.24 5.29 2.97
N LEU A 15 1.39 5.95 3.18
CA LEU A 15 1.48 7.13 4.04
C LEU A 15 0.76 8.34 3.44
N THR A 16 0.98 8.65 2.17
CA THR A 16 0.34 9.79 1.51
C THR A 16 -1.17 9.64 1.45
N THR A 17 -1.68 8.46 1.07
CA THR A 17 -3.12 8.19 1.01
C THR A 17 -3.75 8.13 2.40
N GLY A 18 -3.01 7.67 3.41
CA GLY A 18 -3.41 7.72 4.82
C GLY A 18 -3.39 9.12 5.44
N GLY A 19 -2.90 10.13 4.72
CA GLY A 19 -2.76 11.50 5.21
C GLY A 19 -1.64 11.69 6.25
N MET A 20 -0.69 10.74 6.29
CA MET A 20 0.49 10.83 7.13
C MET A 20 1.67 11.44 6.38
N PRO A 21 2.59 12.14 7.07
CA PRO A 21 3.79 12.68 6.43
C PRO A 21 4.68 11.55 5.90
N ALA A 22 4.84 11.48 4.58
CA ALA A 22 5.63 10.47 3.88
C ALA A 22 7.14 10.78 3.84
N ASN A 23 7.67 11.47 4.86
CA ASN A 23 9.07 11.91 4.89
C ASN A 23 10.05 10.75 4.99
N ASN A 24 9.66 9.65 5.67
CA ASN A 24 10.50 8.47 5.86
C ASN A 24 9.69 7.18 5.66
N PRO A 25 9.29 6.84 4.41
CA PRO A 25 8.43 5.69 4.14
C PRO A 25 9.08 4.36 4.49
N TYR A 26 10.42 4.29 4.44
CA TYR A 26 11.19 3.12 4.85
C TYR A 26 11.03 2.75 6.33
N ASN A 27 10.73 3.72 7.21
CA ASN A 27 10.47 3.50 8.65
C ASN A 27 9.09 2.92 8.93
N LEU A 28 8.20 2.86 7.93
CA LEU A 28 6.91 2.21 8.10
C LEU A 28 7.12 0.70 8.31
N LEU A 29 6.80 0.23 9.52
CA LEU A 29 6.93 -1.17 9.88
C LEU A 29 5.93 -2.00 9.08
N ALA A 30 6.39 -3.15 8.57
CA ALA A 30 5.56 -4.04 7.78
C ALA A 30 4.35 -4.61 8.58
N ALA A 31 4.47 -4.67 9.91
CA ALA A 31 3.40 -5.12 10.82
C ALA A 31 2.42 -4.00 11.22
N THR A 32 2.61 -2.76 10.76
CA THR A 32 1.67 -1.66 11.02
C THR A 32 0.38 -1.91 10.26
N THR A 33 -0.76 -1.86 10.97
CA THR A 33 -2.09 -1.92 10.37
C THR A 33 -2.47 -0.60 9.73
N LEU A 34 -3.24 -0.65 8.64
CA LEU A 34 -3.65 0.54 7.90
C LEU A 34 -4.47 1.51 8.76
N ILE A 35 -5.28 1.02 9.70
CA ILE A 35 -6.00 1.89 10.65
C ILE A 35 -5.07 2.82 11.45
N LYS A 36 -3.85 2.35 11.79
CA LYS A 36 -2.85 3.18 12.48
C LYS A 36 -2.22 4.24 11.58
N VAL A 37 -2.39 4.10 10.27
CA VAL A 37 -1.87 5.01 9.23
C VAL A 37 -2.98 5.94 8.71
N GLY A 38 -4.18 5.90 9.31
CA GLY A 38 -5.28 6.80 8.96
C GLY A 38 -6.25 6.25 7.91
N TYR A 39 -6.29 4.93 7.70
CA TYR A 39 -7.31 4.26 6.87
C TYR A 39 -8.53 3.91 7.72
N ASN A 40 -9.28 4.95 8.08
CA ASN A 40 -10.43 4.83 8.97
C ASN A 40 -11.76 4.83 8.19
N ASP A 41 -11.66 4.99 6.87
CA ASP A 41 -12.78 5.11 5.96
C ASP A 41 -12.53 4.25 4.71
N GLU A 42 -13.62 3.75 4.12
CA GLU A 42 -13.54 2.93 2.92
C GLU A 42 -12.98 3.72 1.72
N ILE A 43 -13.20 5.03 1.66
CA ILE A 43 -12.76 5.87 0.54
C ILE A 43 -11.24 5.83 0.42
N ARG A 44 -10.50 5.94 1.52
CA ARG A 44 -9.03 5.81 1.55
C ARG A 44 -8.58 4.40 1.18
N CYS A 45 -9.30 3.37 1.63
CA CYS A 45 -9.00 1.98 1.25
C CYS A 45 -9.13 1.79 -0.27
N ARG A 46 -10.23 2.27 -0.86
CA ARG A 46 -10.48 2.21 -2.32
C ARG A 46 -9.46 3.03 -3.10
N LEU A 47 -9.06 4.20 -2.58
CA LEU A 47 -8.01 5.01 -3.19
C LEU A 47 -6.65 4.30 -3.17
N LEU A 48 -6.29 3.65 -2.07
CA LEU A 48 -5.07 2.86 -1.99
C LEU A 48 -5.11 1.66 -2.93
N GLU A 49 -6.25 0.98 -3.09
CA GLU A 49 -6.39 -0.11 -4.08
C GLU A 49 -6.09 0.35 -5.50
N GLN A 50 -6.63 1.50 -5.89
CA GLN A 50 -6.34 2.09 -7.21
C GLN A 50 -4.84 2.39 -7.37
N ARG A 51 -4.21 2.96 -6.34
CA ARG A 51 -2.76 3.22 -6.33
C ARG A 51 -1.94 1.94 -6.44
N LEU A 52 -2.23 0.93 -5.61
CA LEU A 52 -1.52 -0.35 -5.66
C LEU A 52 -1.73 -1.09 -6.98
N HIS A 53 -2.93 -0.99 -7.57
CA HIS A 53 -3.19 -1.54 -8.89
C HIS A 53 -2.35 -0.85 -9.96
N GLN A 54 -2.27 0.48 -9.93
CA GLN A 54 -1.44 1.25 -10.84
C GLN A 54 0.05 0.87 -10.71
N ILE A 55 0.58 0.77 -9.49
CA ILE A 55 1.96 0.29 -9.24
C ILE A 55 2.14 -1.12 -9.83
N ALA A 56 1.20 -2.03 -9.56
CA ALA A 56 1.28 -3.40 -10.07
C ALA A 56 1.38 -3.46 -11.60
N GLN A 57 0.67 -2.55 -12.30
CA GLN A 57 0.73 -2.38 -13.76
C GLN A 57 2.04 -1.73 -14.22
N GLU A 58 2.45 -0.63 -13.60
CA GLU A 58 3.68 0.11 -13.95
C GLU A 58 4.92 -0.78 -13.86
N TYR A 59 4.98 -1.64 -12.83
CA TYR A 59 6.10 -2.56 -12.61
C TYR A 59 5.92 -3.94 -13.22
N ASN A 60 4.88 -4.16 -14.04
CA ASN A 60 4.59 -5.45 -14.68
C ASN A 60 4.66 -6.66 -13.71
N THR A 61 4.14 -6.48 -12.51
CA THR A 61 4.20 -7.49 -11.45
C THR A 61 3.32 -8.73 -11.71
N GLY A 62 2.41 -8.64 -12.68
CA GLY A 62 1.42 -9.67 -12.99
C GLY A 62 0.30 -9.77 -11.95
N LYS A 63 0.27 -8.89 -10.94
CA LYS A 63 -0.78 -8.84 -9.92
C LYS A 63 -1.89 -7.87 -10.30
N ARG A 64 -3.11 -8.20 -9.86
CA ARG A 64 -4.28 -7.33 -9.97
C ARG A 64 -4.85 -7.15 -8.57
N VAL A 65 -4.74 -5.94 -8.04
CA VAL A 65 -5.40 -5.53 -6.80
C VAL A 65 -6.86 -5.26 -7.16
N MET A 66 -7.77 -6.05 -6.58
CA MET A 66 -9.20 -5.90 -6.82
C MET A 66 -9.81 -4.92 -5.84
N GLU A 67 -10.93 -4.32 -6.22
CA GLU A 67 -11.76 -3.59 -5.28
C GLU A 67 -12.21 -4.53 -4.15
N GLY A 68 -12.07 -4.08 -2.91
CA GLY A 68 -12.36 -4.89 -1.71
C GLY A 68 -11.16 -5.70 -1.21
N ALA A 69 -10.03 -5.71 -1.91
CA ALA A 69 -8.82 -6.42 -1.48
C ALA A 69 -8.13 -5.74 -0.30
N ILE A 70 -8.38 -4.45 -0.06
CA ILE A 70 -7.83 -3.67 1.04
C ILE A 70 -8.90 -3.29 2.06
N SER A 71 -8.57 -3.48 3.33
CA SER A 71 -9.35 -3.16 4.51
C SER A 71 -8.46 -2.53 5.57
N GLN A 72 -9.05 -1.77 6.50
CA GLN A 72 -8.34 -1.08 7.58
C GLN A 72 -7.52 -2.01 8.50
N ASP A 73 -7.90 -3.28 8.57
CA ASP A 73 -7.27 -4.31 9.41
C ASP A 73 -6.02 -4.92 8.78
N LEU A 74 -5.85 -4.73 7.47
CA LEU A 74 -4.66 -5.20 6.77
C LEU A 74 -3.40 -4.47 7.26
N THR A 75 -2.31 -5.22 7.23
CA THR A 75 -0.97 -4.70 7.49
C THR A 75 -0.31 -4.23 6.21
N VAL A 76 0.66 -3.33 6.37
CA VAL A 76 1.52 -2.87 5.28
C VAL A 76 2.17 -4.04 4.54
N ARG A 77 2.56 -5.10 5.24
CA ARG A 77 3.10 -6.33 4.65
C ARG A 77 2.11 -6.98 3.69
N GLU A 78 0.85 -7.10 4.08
CA GLU A 78 -0.17 -7.74 3.24
C GLU A 78 -0.47 -6.89 2.01
N CYS A 79 -0.52 -5.55 2.15
CA CYS A 79 -0.60 -4.64 1.02
C CYS A 79 0.56 -4.82 0.03
N ILE A 80 1.79 -4.98 0.52
CA ILE A 80 2.96 -5.25 -0.32
C ILE A 80 2.79 -6.60 -1.04
N GLN A 81 2.35 -7.64 -0.34
CA GLN A 81 2.14 -8.98 -0.92
C GLN A 81 1.09 -8.98 -2.05
N LEU A 82 0.06 -8.13 -1.97
CA LEU A 82 -0.91 -7.97 -3.06
C LEU A 82 -0.28 -7.52 -4.38
N VAL A 83 0.88 -6.84 -4.32
CA VAL A 83 1.56 -6.29 -5.49
C VAL A 83 2.77 -7.12 -5.93
N ILE A 84 3.53 -7.74 -5.02
CA ILE A 84 4.82 -8.38 -5.36
C ILE A 84 4.96 -9.88 -5.02
N ALA A 85 3.94 -10.53 -4.45
CA ALA A 85 4.02 -11.93 -4.00
C ALA A 85 4.35 -12.94 -5.12
#